data_AF-Q3UTM5-F1
#
_entry.id   AF-Q3UTM5-F1
#
_cell.length_a   1.000
_cell.length_b   1.000
_cell.length_c   1.000
_cell.angle_alpha   90.00
_cell.angle_beta   90.00
_cell.angle_gamma   90.00
#
_symmetry.space_group_name_H-M   'P 1'
#
loop_
_entity.id
_entity.type
_entity.pdbx_description
1 polymer ?
#
loop_
_entity_poly.entity_id
_entity_poly.type
_entity_poly.pdbx_seq_one_letter_code
_entity_poly.pdbx_strand_id
1 'polypeptide(L)'
;MAQGSGDQRAVGIADPEESSPNMIVYCKIEDIITKMQDDKTGGVPIRTVKSFLSKIPSVVTGTDIVQWLMKNLSIEDPVEAIHLGSLIAAQGYIFPISDHVLTMKDDGTFYRFQAPYFWPSNCWEPENTDYAIYLCKRTMQNKARLELADYEAENLARLQRAFARKWEFIFMQAEAQVKIDRKKDKTERKILDSQERAFWDVHRPVPGCVNTTEMDIRKCRRLKNPQKVKKSVYGVTDETQSQSPVHIPSQPIRKTTKDDIRKQITFLNAQIDRHCLKMSKVAESLIAYTEQYVEYDPFITPAEPSNPWISDDITLWDIEMSFDLYMASLCLQWQLAPLLSVSWLWLLEGKTLLPQLVSFISGRSNTS
;
A
#
# COMPACT_ATOMS: atom_id res chain seq x y z
N MET A 1 19.78 -20.78 13.79
CA MET A 1 21.22 -20.57 13.51
C MET A 1 21.68 -19.33 14.28
N ALA A 2 22.86 -19.32 14.90
CA ALA A 2 23.40 -18.14 15.57
C ALA A 2 24.77 -17.80 14.98
N GLN A 3 24.88 -16.52 14.59
CA GLN A 3 26.05 -15.66 14.43
C GLN A 3 27.32 -16.24 13.79
N GLY A 4 27.54 -15.83 12.54
CA GLY A 4 28.86 -15.54 11.99
C GLY A 4 29.11 -14.03 12.06
N SER A 5 30.34 -13.69 12.42
CA SER A 5 30.97 -12.37 12.53
C SER A 5 30.68 -11.39 11.40
N GLY A 6 30.69 -10.10 11.75
CA GLY A 6 30.30 -8.99 10.90
C GLY A 6 31.05 -8.89 9.58
N ASP A 7 30.26 -8.67 8.54
CA ASP A 7 30.60 -7.79 7.43
C ASP A 7 29.43 -6.82 7.28
N GLN A 8 29.72 -5.51 7.36
CA GLN A 8 28.82 -4.49 6.86
C GLN A 8 28.66 -4.72 5.35
N ARG A 9 27.66 -5.53 4.97
CA ARG A 9 27.24 -5.59 3.57
C ARG A 9 26.56 -4.27 3.26
N ALA A 10 27.23 -3.49 2.42
CA ALA A 10 26.64 -2.39 1.68
C ALA A 10 25.25 -2.82 1.19
N VAL A 11 24.26 -1.96 1.40
CA VAL A 11 22.91 -2.08 0.83
C VAL A 11 23.09 -2.29 -0.67
N GLY A 12 23.00 -3.54 -1.10
CA GLY A 12 22.96 -3.88 -2.51
C GLY A 12 21.74 -3.18 -3.06
N ILE A 13 21.94 -2.26 -3.99
CA ILE A 13 20.85 -1.70 -4.79
C ILE A 13 20.28 -2.90 -5.53
N ALA A 14 19.19 -3.47 -5.00
CA ALA A 14 18.44 -4.51 -5.69
C ALA A 14 18.07 -3.96 -7.08
N ASP A 15 18.23 -4.79 -8.11
CA ASP A 15 17.85 -4.43 -9.46
C ASP A 15 16.38 -3.95 -9.43
N PRO A 16 16.05 -2.72 -9.92
CA PRO A 16 14.70 -2.18 -9.84
C PRO A 16 13.63 -3.10 -10.45
N GLU A 17 14.03 -4.02 -11.33
CA GLU A 17 13.15 -4.99 -11.98
C GLU A 17 12.77 -6.21 -11.12
N GLU A 18 13.49 -6.50 -10.02
CA GLU A 18 13.20 -7.61 -9.09
C GLU A 18 12.50 -7.19 -7.79
N SER A 19 12.34 -5.88 -7.57
CA SER A 19 11.71 -5.39 -6.34
C SER A 19 10.20 -5.68 -6.32
N SER A 20 9.71 -6.24 -5.20
CA SER A 20 8.27 -6.38 -4.94
C SER A 20 7.56 -5.06 -5.22
N PRO A 21 6.38 -5.05 -5.85
CA PRO A 21 5.62 -3.82 -6.08
C PRO A 21 5.18 -3.13 -4.78
N ASN A 22 5.34 -3.80 -3.63
CA ASN A 22 5.09 -3.25 -2.30
C ASN A 22 6.38 -2.73 -1.60
N MET A 23 7.55 -2.83 -2.24
CA MET A 23 8.85 -2.52 -1.61
C MET A 23 8.89 -1.10 -1.03
N ILE A 24 8.35 -0.10 -1.73
CA ILE A 24 8.30 1.28 -1.22
C ILE A 24 7.52 1.39 0.10
N VAL A 25 6.49 0.57 0.29
CA VAL A 25 5.71 0.55 1.54
C VAL A 25 6.54 -0.09 2.64
N TYR A 26 7.20 -1.22 2.36
CA TYR A 26 8.08 -1.89 3.32
C TYR A 26 9.21 -0.98 3.78
N CYS A 27 9.92 -0.30 2.87
CA CYS A 27 10.97 0.65 3.24
C CYS A 27 10.45 1.76 4.16
N LYS A 28 9.27 2.32 3.87
CA LYS A 28 8.67 3.37 4.73
C LYS A 28 8.33 2.85 6.13
N ILE A 29 7.81 1.62 6.23
CA ILE A 29 7.53 1.00 7.53
C ILE A 29 8.83 0.74 8.28
N GLU A 30 9.86 0.22 7.60
CA GLU A 30 11.17 -0.07 8.19
C GLU A 30 11.88 1.17 8.71
N ASP A 31 11.74 2.31 8.03
CA ASP A 31 12.23 3.60 8.50
C ASP A 31 11.54 4.01 9.81
N ILE A 32 10.22 3.78 9.92
CA ILE A 32 9.47 4.03 11.16
C ILE A 32 9.96 3.08 12.27
N ILE A 33 10.06 1.79 11.99
CA ILE A 33 10.50 0.75 12.94
C ILE A 33 11.91 1.00 13.45
N THR A 34 12.80 1.50 12.58
CA THR A 34 14.17 1.86 12.94
C THR A 34 14.18 3.02 13.93
N LYS A 35 13.39 4.06 13.68
CA LYS A 35 13.24 5.21 14.59
C LYS A 35 12.58 4.82 15.92
N MET A 36 11.61 3.92 15.90
CA MET A 36 10.95 3.40 17.11
C MET A 36 11.93 2.65 18.02
N GLN A 37 12.97 2.03 17.47
CA GLN A 37 13.98 1.28 18.22
C GLN A 37 15.22 2.11 18.57
N ASP A 38 15.28 3.38 18.18
CA ASP A 38 16.44 4.24 18.44
C ASP A 38 16.34 4.91 19.82
N ASP A 39 17.06 4.33 20.79
CA ASP A 39 17.14 4.86 22.16
C ASP A 39 17.68 6.29 22.23
N LYS A 40 18.45 6.76 21.24
CA LYS A 40 19.07 8.09 21.25
C LYS A 40 18.13 9.20 20.84
N THR A 41 17.18 8.90 19.95
CA THR A 41 16.23 9.88 19.39
C THR A 41 14.88 9.87 20.10
N GLY A 42 14.77 9.13 21.21
CA GLY A 42 13.52 9.01 21.95
C GLY A 42 12.57 7.99 21.35
N GLY A 43 13.10 6.83 20.93
CA GLY A 43 12.34 5.63 20.56
C GLY A 43 11.40 5.14 21.67
N VAL A 44 10.63 4.09 21.36
CA VAL A 44 9.70 3.47 22.28
C VAL A 44 10.48 2.76 23.40
N PRO A 45 10.13 2.93 24.68
CA PRO A 45 10.88 2.36 25.78
C PRO A 45 10.78 0.83 25.82
N ILE A 46 11.84 0.13 25.40
CA ILE A 46 11.95 -1.33 25.46
C ILE A 46 12.31 -1.77 26.88
N ARG A 47 11.46 -2.59 27.51
CA ARG A 47 11.61 -2.97 28.93
C ARG A 47 11.65 -4.47 29.14
N THR A 48 12.23 -4.86 30.27
CA THR A 48 12.06 -6.21 30.84
C THR A 48 11.08 -6.15 31.99
N VAL A 49 9.88 -6.71 31.81
CA VAL A 49 8.83 -6.72 32.82
C VAL A 49 9.02 -7.94 33.73
N LYS A 50 9.07 -7.72 35.04
CA LYS A 50 9.19 -8.76 36.07
C LYS A 50 7.89 -8.80 36.88
N SER A 51 7.33 -9.99 37.02
CA SER A 51 6.26 -10.32 37.96
C SER A 51 6.73 -11.44 38.89
N PHE A 52 5.90 -11.82 39.87
CA PHE A 52 6.21 -12.90 40.81
C PHE A 52 6.47 -14.25 40.10
N LEU A 53 5.75 -14.53 38.99
CA LEU A 53 5.82 -15.82 38.28
C LEU A 53 6.56 -15.76 36.94
N SER A 54 6.82 -14.55 36.41
CA SER A 54 7.36 -14.40 35.06
C SER A 54 8.32 -13.22 34.92
N LYS A 55 9.32 -13.42 34.06
CA LYS A 55 10.20 -12.35 33.55
C LYS A 55 10.08 -12.34 32.04
N ILE A 56 9.60 -11.23 31.49
CA ILE A 56 9.34 -11.04 30.05
C ILE A 56 10.31 -9.96 29.56
N PRO A 57 11.42 -10.33 28.90
CA PRO A 57 12.41 -9.37 28.40
C PRO A 57 11.91 -8.65 27.14
N SER A 58 12.55 -7.55 26.76
CA SER A 58 12.46 -6.92 25.44
C SER A 58 11.02 -6.74 24.92
N VAL A 59 10.15 -6.12 25.72
CA VAL A 59 8.77 -5.80 25.34
C VAL A 59 8.53 -4.30 25.41
N VAL A 60 7.57 -3.86 24.60
CA VAL A 60 7.00 -2.50 24.61
C VAL A 60 5.49 -2.61 24.85
N THR A 61 4.86 -1.57 25.39
CA THR A 61 3.40 -1.57 25.54
C THR A 61 2.72 -0.99 24.31
N GLY A 62 1.46 -1.37 24.09
CA GLY A 62 0.64 -0.82 23.02
C GLY A 62 0.48 0.70 23.14
N THR A 63 0.20 1.19 24.35
CA THR A 63 0.15 2.63 24.63
C THR A 63 1.45 3.35 24.31
N ASP A 64 2.62 2.81 24.69
CA ASP A 64 3.90 3.45 24.37
C ASP A 64 4.11 3.57 22.85
N ILE A 65 3.70 2.56 22.06
CA ILE A 65 3.78 2.60 20.60
C ILE A 65 2.83 3.65 20.03
N VAL A 66 1.57 3.66 20.44
CA VAL A 66 0.53 4.58 19.94
C VAL A 66 0.93 6.03 20.20
N GLN A 67 1.36 6.34 21.43
CA GLN A 67 1.83 7.67 21.80
C GLN A 67 3.07 8.09 21.01
N TRP A 68 3.98 7.15 20.73
CA TRP A 68 5.14 7.42 19.90
C TRP A 68 4.74 7.76 18.45
N LEU A 69 3.79 7.01 17.87
CA LEU A 69 3.29 7.26 16.51
C LEU A 69 2.61 8.63 16.42
N MET A 70 1.71 8.96 17.36
CA MET A 70 1.04 10.26 17.40
C MET A 70 2.04 11.41 17.44
N LYS A 71 3.02 11.33 18.34
CA LYS A 71 4.02 12.38 18.52
C LYS A 71 4.96 12.53 17.32
N ASN A 72 5.51 11.42 16.80
CA ASN A 72 6.59 11.47 15.81
C ASN A 72 6.10 11.57 14.36
N LEU A 73 4.84 11.19 14.10
CA LEU A 73 4.20 11.32 12.80
C LEU A 73 3.16 12.45 12.76
N SER A 74 3.02 13.22 13.84
CA SER A 74 2.05 14.31 13.97
C SER A 74 0.61 13.86 13.70
N ILE A 75 0.22 12.71 14.25
CA ILE A 75 -1.16 12.18 14.12
C ILE A 75 -1.99 12.75 15.27
N GLU A 76 -3.07 13.45 14.93
CA GLU A 76 -3.96 14.10 15.90
C GLU A 76 -4.99 13.13 16.49
N ASP A 77 -5.54 12.23 15.65
CA ASP A 77 -6.55 11.24 16.07
C ASP A 77 -5.88 9.94 16.57
N PRO A 78 -6.08 9.53 17.83
CA PRO A 78 -5.59 8.25 18.33
C PRO A 78 -6.07 7.05 17.50
N VAL A 79 -7.28 7.10 16.92
CA VAL A 79 -7.83 6.00 16.11
C VAL A 79 -6.99 5.79 14.85
N GLU A 80 -6.53 6.87 14.21
CA GLU A 80 -5.62 6.79 13.06
C GLU A 80 -4.27 6.18 13.45
N ALA A 81 -3.71 6.56 14.60
CA ALA A 81 -2.45 5.98 15.09
C ALA A 81 -2.57 4.49 15.42
N ILE A 82 -3.68 4.08 16.05
CA ILE A 82 -3.99 2.67 16.32
C ILE A 82 -4.16 1.88 15.01
N HIS A 83 -4.84 2.47 14.03
CA HIS A 83 -5.01 1.86 12.73
C HIS A 83 -3.67 1.66 12.01
N LEU A 84 -2.83 2.71 11.95
CA LEU A 84 -1.50 2.64 11.33
C LEU A 84 -0.63 1.57 11.99
N GLY A 85 -0.52 1.56 13.32
CA GLY A 85 0.31 0.54 13.96
C GLY A 85 -0.30 -0.87 13.91
N SER A 86 -1.63 -1.00 13.78
CA SER A 86 -2.26 -2.29 13.45
C SER A 86 -1.87 -2.78 12.06
N LEU A 87 -1.78 -1.89 11.06
CA LEU A 87 -1.26 -2.24 9.74
C LEU A 87 0.21 -2.64 9.78
N ILE A 88 1.04 -1.93 10.55
CA ILE A 88 2.45 -2.29 10.77
C ILE A 88 2.57 -3.67 11.44
N ALA A 89 1.70 -3.97 12.40
CA ALA A 89 1.65 -5.27 13.06
C ALA A 89 1.21 -6.39 12.10
N ALA A 90 0.18 -6.16 11.29
CA ALA A 90 -0.32 -7.10 10.29
C ALA A 90 0.72 -7.42 9.18
N GLN A 91 1.66 -6.51 8.93
CA GLN A 91 2.82 -6.74 8.05
C GLN A 91 3.98 -7.49 8.75
N GLY A 92 3.85 -7.78 10.04
CA GLY A 92 4.80 -8.61 10.79
C GLY A 92 5.98 -7.87 11.41
N TYR A 93 6.00 -6.53 11.42
CA TYR A 93 7.12 -5.77 11.99
C TYR A 93 7.06 -5.67 13.51
N ILE A 94 5.85 -5.69 14.07
CA ILE A 94 5.56 -5.68 15.51
C ILE A 94 4.49 -6.72 15.77
N PHE A 95 4.54 -7.45 16.88
CA PHE A 95 3.53 -8.47 17.17
C PHE A 95 3.21 -8.57 18.66
N PRO A 96 1.94 -8.83 19.02
CA PRO A 96 1.55 -9.08 20.41
C PRO A 96 2.14 -10.41 20.88
N ILE A 97 2.66 -10.45 22.11
CA ILE A 97 3.33 -11.66 22.61
C ILE A 97 2.35 -12.79 22.99
N SER A 98 1.10 -12.45 23.30
CA SER A 98 0.08 -13.33 23.87
C SER A 98 -1.06 -13.69 22.93
N ASP A 99 -1.05 -13.19 21.70
CA ASP A 99 -2.13 -13.39 20.73
C ASP A 99 -1.55 -13.73 19.35
N HIS A 100 -2.31 -14.50 18.56
CA HIS A 100 -2.02 -14.81 17.15
C HIS A 100 -2.58 -13.75 16.19
N VAL A 101 -3.56 -12.96 16.63
CA VAL A 101 -4.10 -11.87 15.80
C VAL A 101 -3.14 -10.68 15.84
N LEU A 102 -2.55 -10.35 14.69
CA LEU A 102 -1.58 -9.27 14.52
C LEU A 102 -2.29 -7.90 14.41
N THR A 103 -2.78 -7.41 15.56
CA THR A 103 -3.43 -6.11 15.69
C THR A 103 -2.83 -5.32 16.86
N MET A 104 -2.99 -4.00 16.86
CA MET A 104 -2.52 -3.13 17.92
C MET A 104 -3.67 -2.62 18.78
N LYS A 105 -3.43 -2.51 20.08
CA LYS A 105 -4.35 -2.00 21.09
C LYS A 105 -3.67 -0.88 21.86
N ASP A 106 -4.39 0.21 22.13
CA ASP A 106 -3.91 1.28 23.00
C ASP A 106 -4.16 0.92 24.47
N ASP A 107 -3.40 -0.05 24.96
CA ASP A 107 -3.47 -0.52 26.34
C ASP A 107 -2.10 -1.09 26.80
N GLY A 108 -2.11 -1.74 27.98
CA GLY A 108 -0.94 -2.41 28.54
C GLY A 108 -0.54 -3.72 27.85
N THR A 109 -1.11 -4.09 26.70
CA THR A 109 -0.72 -5.28 25.95
C THR A 109 0.74 -5.18 25.54
N PHE A 110 1.48 -6.28 25.69
CA PHE A 110 2.90 -6.33 25.36
C PHE A 110 3.15 -6.75 23.92
N TYR A 111 4.00 -6.00 23.24
CA TYR A 111 4.45 -6.25 21.88
C TYR A 111 5.97 -6.46 21.82
N ARG A 112 6.44 -7.05 20.73
CA ARG A 112 7.85 -7.17 20.37
C ARG A 112 8.08 -6.68 18.95
N PHE A 113 9.26 -6.10 18.71
CA PHE A 113 9.77 -5.89 17.37
C PHE A 113 10.24 -7.22 16.76
N GLN A 114 9.92 -7.40 15.48
CA GLN A 114 10.34 -8.55 14.70
C GLN A 114 11.81 -8.42 14.26
N ALA A 115 12.51 -9.55 14.20
CA ALA A 115 13.88 -9.58 13.70
C ALA A 115 13.91 -9.22 12.19
N PRO A 116 14.88 -8.41 11.73
CA PRO A 116 14.99 -8.02 10.32
C PRO A 116 15.03 -9.20 9.34
N TYR A 117 15.53 -10.35 9.77
CA TYR A 117 15.48 -11.59 8.99
C TYR A 117 14.06 -11.96 8.54
N PHE A 118 13.05 -11.75 9.38
CA PHE A 118 11.66 -12.09 9.11
C PHE A 118 10.86 -10.96 8.47
N TRP A 119 11.49 -9.83 8.10
CA TRP A 119 10.79 -8.72 7.46
C TRP A 119 10.29 -9.09 6.05
N PRO A 120 9.10 -8.60 5.65
CA PRO A 120 8.50 -8.93 4.35
C PRO A 120 9.29 -8.37 3.15
N SER A 121 10.16 -7.37 3.35
CA SER A 121 11.10 -6.87 2.34
C SER A 121 12.12 -7.92 1.87
N ASN A 122 12.34 -8.98 2.65
CA ASN A 122 13.15 -10.12 2.22
C ASN A 122 12.42 -11.05 1.22
N CYS A 123 11.21 -10.68 0.78
CA CYS A 123 10.42 -11.40 -0.23
C CYS A 123 10.21 -12.88 0.11
N TRP A 124 9.78 -13.15 1.35
CA TRP A 124 9.51 -14.50 1.83
C TRP A 124 8.36 -15.16 1.06
N GLU A 125 8.60 -16.39 0.59
CA GLU A 125 7.59 -17.28 0.01
C GLU A 125 7.64 -18.66 0.71
N PRO A 126 7.22 -18.76 1.98
CA PRO A 126 7.41 -19.97 2.77
C PRO A 126 6.52 -21.13 2.28
N GLU A 127 7.13 -22.30 2.13
CA GLU A 127 6.44 -23.48 1.62
C GLU A 127 5.58 -24.17 2.68
N ASN A 128 4.67 -25.02 2.23
CA ASN A 128 3.89 -25.87 3.13
C ASN A 128 4.75 -26.89 3.88
N THR A 129 5.91 -27.28 3.33
CA THR A 129 6.87 -28.15 4.01
C THR A 129 7.45 -27.45 5.23
N ASP A 130 7.85 -26.17 5.09
CA ASP A 130 8.40 -25.37 6.20
C ASP A 130 7.38 -25.19 7.33
N TYR A 131 6.12 -24.94 6.95
CA TYR A 131 5.04 -24.79 7.94
C TYR A 131 4.77 -26.11 8.68
N ALA A 132 4.81 -27.24 7.97
CA ALA A 132 4.68 -28.55 8.60
C ALA A 132 5.82 -28.84 9.60
N ILE A 133 7.06 -28.46 9.27
CA ILE A 133 8.21 -28.56 10.18
C ILE A 133 7.99 -27.69 11.41
N TYR A 134 7.55 -26.44 11.24
CA TYR A 134 7.26 -25.52 12.33
C TYR A 134 6.19 -26.07 13.30
N LEU A 135 5.05 -26.51 12.76
CA LEU A 135 3.96 -27.08 13.57
C LEU A 135 4.39 -28.38 14.27
N CYS A 136 5.08 -29.27 13.56
CA CYS A 136 5.64 -30.49 14.13
C CYS A 136 6.65 -30.18 15.24
N LYS A 137 7.51 -29.19 15.06
CA LYS A 137 8.47 -28.74 16.07
C LYS A 137 7.76 -28.26 17.34
N ARG A 138 6.65 -27.53 17.21
CA ARG A 138 5.86 -27.03 18.36
C ARG A 138 5.23 -28.14 19.17
N THR A 139 4.64 -29.15 18.52
CA THR A 139 4.02 -30.28 19.24
C THR A 139 5.05 -31.09 20.03
N MET A 140 6.32 -31.14 19.58
CA MET A 140 7.40 -31.87 20.28
C MET A 140 7.93 -31.17 21.54
N GLN A 141 7.59 -29.89 21.78
CA GLN A 141 8.14 -29.15 22.91
C GLN A 141 7.40 -29.35 24.23
N ASN A 142 6.17 -29.90 24.22
CA ASN A 142 5.36 -30.18 25.41
C ASN A 142 5.29 -29.01 26.41
N LYS A 143 4.95 -27.81 25.93
CA LYS A 143 4.78 -26.60 26.75
C LYS A 143 3.44 -25.95 26.41
N ALA A 144 2.64 -25.64 27.42
CA ALA A 144 1.34 -24.98 27.24
C ALA A 144 1.38 -23.75 26.32
N ARG A 145 2.38 -22.86 26.50
CA ARG A 145 2.57 -21.67 25.65
C ARG A 145 2.84 -21.93 24.15
N LEU A 146 3.14 -23.18 23.78
CA LEU A 146 3.46 -23.62 22.42
C LEU A 146 2.42 -24.59 21.87
N GLU A 147 1.39 -24.91 22.65
CA GLU A 147 0.27 -25.71 22.19
C GLU A 147 -0.33 -25.10 20.92
N LEU A 148 -0.73 -25.96 19.99
CA LEU A 148 -1.32 -25.52 18.74
C LEU A 148 -2.72 -25.00 19.02
N ALA A 149 -3.07 -23.85 18.43
CA ALA A 149 -4.47 -23.46 18.36
C ALA A 149 -5.25 -24.45 17.46
N ASP A 150 -6.58 -24.47 17.59
CA ASP A 150 -7.42 -25.44 16.85
C ASP A 150 -7.21 -25.38 15.34
N TYR A 151 -7.13 -24.17 14.76
CA TYR A 151 -6.87 -23.98 13.33
C TYR A 151 -5.46 -24.45 12.91
N GLU A 152 -4.47 -24.35 13.80
CA GLU A 152 -3.11 -24.84 13.55
C GLU A 152 -3.07 -26.36 13.61
N ALA A 153 -3.80 -26.98 14.54
CA ALA A 153 -3.94 -28.43 14.64
C ALA A 153 -4.66 -29.02 13.41
N GLU A 154 -5.71 -28.35 12.92
CA GLU A 154 -6.38 -28.72 11.68
C GLU A 154 -5.43 -28.62 10.48
N ASN A 155 -4.66 -27.53 10.39
CA ASN A 155 -3.64 -27.37 9.36
C ASN A 155 -2.57 -28.46 9.42
N LEU A 156 -2.08 -28.80 10.62
CA LEU A 156 -1.13 -29.90 10.80
C LEU A 156 -1.71 -31.22 10.31
N ALA A 157 -2.95 -31.55 10.67
CA ALA A 157 -3.62 -32.76 10.22
C ALA A 157 -3.79 -32.80 8.68
N ARG A 158 -4.07 -31.66 8.05
CA ARG A 158 -4.13 -31.53 6.58
C ARG A 158 -2.76 -31.75 5.94
N LEU A 159 -1.70 -31.18 6.52
CA LEU A 159 -0.33 -31.31 6.02
C LEU A 159 0.22 -32.73 6.19
N GLN A 160 -0.09 -33.40 7.30
CA GLN A 160 0.23 -34.81 7.53
C GLN A 160 -0.38 -35.70 6.44
N ARG A 161 -1.64 -35.45 6.07
CA ARG A 161 -2.29 -36.15 4.95
C ARG A 161 -1.63 -35.84 3.61
N ALA A 162 -1.35 -34.57 3.33
CA ALA A 162 -0.74 -34.13 2.08
C ALA A 162 0.70 -34.65 1.89
N PHE A 163 1.47 -34.75 2.97
CA PHE A 163 2.89 -35.14 2.96
C PHE A 163 3.15 -36.51 3.58
N ALA A 164 2.17 -37.41 3.59
CA ALA A 164 2.28 -38.71 4.26
C ALA A 164 3.55 -39.50 3.90
N ARG A 165 3.96 -39.47 2.61
CA ARG A 165 5.18 -40.16 2.13
C ARG A 165 6.50 -39.50 2.52
N LYS A 166 6.48 -38.21 2.88
CA LYS A 166 7.65 -37.43 3.29
C LYS A 166 7.62 -37.08 4.78
N TRP A 167 6.65 -37.60 5.54
CA TRP A 167 6.40 -37.21 6.92
C TRP A 167 7.58 -37.52 7.84
N GLU A 168 8.24 -38.67 7.66
CA GLU A 168 9.44 -39.03 8.43
C GLU A 168 10.57 -38.01 8.27
N PHE A 169 10.75 -37.46 7.06
CA PHE A 169 11.74 -36.41 6.81
C PHE A 169 11.38 -35.09 7.51
N ILE A 170 10.10 -34.69 7.44
CA ILE A 170 9.58 -33.50 8.15
C ILE A 170 9.81 -33.66 9.66
N PHE A 171 9.47 -34.82 10.22
CA PHE A 171 9.66 -35.13 11.64
C PHE A 171 11.14 -35.07 12.03
N MET A 172 12.03 -35.67 11.24
CA MET A 172 13.47 -35.66 11.49
C MET A 172 14.04 -34.23 11.46
N GLN A 173 13.60 -33.39 10.52
CA GLN A 173 14.00 -31.99 10.46
C GLN A 173 13.49 -31.18 11.67
N ALA A 174 12.22 -31.38 12.06
CA ALA A 174 11.66 -30.75 13.26
C ALA A 174 12.44 -31.15 14.52
N GLU A 175 12.74 -32.44 14.68
CA GLU A 175 13.52 -32.96 15.80
C GLU A 175 14.93 -32.35 15.87
N ALA A 176 15.61 -32.25 14.72
CA ALA A 176 16.92 -31.63 14.63
C ALA A 176 16.89 -30.15 15.06
N GLN A 177 15.86 -29.40 14.66
CA GLN A 177 15.67 -28.02 15.12
C GLN A 177 15.40 -27.94 16.63
N VAL A 178 14.54 -28.81 17.18
CA VAL A 178 14.32 -28.88 18.65
C VAL A 178 15.63 -29.13 19.40
N LYS A 179 16.49 -30.02 18.89
CA LYS A 179 17.81 -30.31 19.50
C LYS A 179 18.72 -29.08 19.51
N ILE A 180 18.68 -28.26 18.45
CA ILE A 180 19.43 -26.99 18.38
C ILE A 180 18.84 -25.96 19.35
N ASP A 181 17.52 -25.80 19.36
CA ASP A 181 16.85 -24.81 20.21
C ASP A 181 17.03 -25.12 21.70
N ARG A 182 17.12 -26.40 22.08
CA ARG A 182 17.43 -26.85 23.45
C ARG A 182 18.81 -26.38 23.95
N LYS A 183 19.76 -26.08 23.07
CA LYS A 183 21.10 -25.56 23.44
C LYS A 183 21.09 -24.07 23.78
N LYS A 184 20.09 -23.31 23.30
CA LYS A 184 19.93 -21.89 23.60
C LYS A 184 19.43 -21.68 25.03
N ASP A 185 19.73 -20.55 25.64
CA ASP A 185 19.20 -20.26 26.97
C ASP A 185 17.67 -20.07 26.93
N LYS A 186 17.02 -20.18 28.10
CA LYS A 186 15.56 -20.15 28.21
C LYS A 186 14.94 -18.84 27.73
N THR A 187 15.66 -17.72 27.90
CA THR A 187 15.19 -16.38 27.57
C THR A 187 15.28 -16.16 26.07
N GLU A 188 16.45 -16.42 25.49
CA GLU A 188 16.68 -16.33 24.05
C GLU A 188 15.72 -17.24 23.28
N ARG A 189 15.56 -18.49 23.73
CA ARG A 189 14.64 -19.44 23.10
C ARG A 189 13.20 -18.94 23.07
N LYS A 190 12.71 -18.32 24.17
CA LYS A 190 11.36 -17.76 24.22
C LYS A 190 11.16 -16.63 23.21
N ILE A 191 12.18 -15.78 23.02
CA ILE A 191 12.12 -14.68 22.06
C ILE A 191 12.08 -15.24 20.64
N LEU A 192 12.97 -16.18 20.32
CA LEU A 192 13.03 -16.81 18.99
C LEU A 192 11.76 -17.58 18.65
N ASP A 193 11.21 -18.35 19.60
CA ASP A 193 9.92 -19.03 19.42
C ASP A 193 8.80 -18.02 19.09
N SER A 194 8.78 -16.86 19.75
CA SER A 194 7.75 -15.84 19.53
C SER A 194 7.92 -15.09 18.20
N GLN A 195 9.17 -14.86 17.76
CA GLN A 195 9.47 -14.25 16.46
C GLN A 195 9.10 -15.16 15.31
N GLU A 196 9.42 -16.45 15.41
CA GLU A 196 9.02 -17.45 14.43
C GLU A 196 7.50 -17.64 14.39
N ARG A 197 6.82 -17.63 15.55
CA ARG A 197 5.34 -17.60 15.59
C ARG A 197 4.79 -16.41 14.83
N ALA A 198 5.25 -15.20 15.11
CA ALA A 198 4.78 -13.99 14.43
C ALA A 198 5.04 -14.02 12.92
N PHE A 199 6.15 -14.62 12.48
CA PHE A 199 6.39 -14.85 11.05
C PHE A 199 5.29 -15.72 10.43
N TRP A 200 4.91 -16.81 11.10
CA TRP A 200 3.83 -17.67 10.61
C TRP A 200 2.44 -17.04 10.73
N ASP A 201 2.20 -16.18 11.72
CA ASP A 201 0.94 -15.45 11.85
C ASP A 201 0.70 -14.48 10.67
N VAL A 202 1.77 -14.00 9.99
CA VAL A 202 1.65 -13.25 8.73
C VAL A 202 1.33 -14.15 7.54
N HIS A 203 2.07 -15.27 7.40
CA HIS A 203 2.02 -16.10 6.19
C HIS A 203 0.94 -17.19 6.22
N ARG A 204 0.41 -17.50 7.40
CA ARG A 204 -0.66 -18.48 7.67
C ARG A 204 -1.58 -17.87 8.74
N PRO A 205 -2.25 -16.75 8.43
CA PRO A 205 -3.00 -15.98 9.42
C PRO A 205 -4.18 -16.77 10.00
N VAL A 206 -4.62 -16.36 11.18
CA VAL A 206 -5.83 -16.87 11.82
C VAL A 206 -7.02 -16.76 10.84
N PRO A 207 -7.88 -17.80 10.70
CA PRO A 207 -9.05 -17.71 9.82
C PRO A 207 -9.90 -16.48 10.11
N GLY A 208 -10.25 -15.75 9.06
CA GLY A 208 -11.00 -14.48 9.14
C GLY A 208 -10.12 -13.22 9.21
N CYS A 209 -8.82 -13.35 9.48
CA CYS A 209 -7.89 -12.24 9.35
C CYS A 209 -7.51 -11.99 7.89
N VAL A 210 -7.21 -10.74 7.55
CA VAL A 210 -6.74 -10.34 6.23
C VAL A 210 -5.35 -10.92 5.99
N ASN A 211 -5.15 -11.58 4.84
CA ASN A 211 -3.85 -12.07 4.42
C ASN A 211 -3.05 -10.95 3.74
N THR A 212 -2.10 -10.36 4.46
CA THR A 212 -1.27 -9.24 3.98
C THR A 212 -0.25 -9.64 2.90
N THR A 213 -0.02 -10.94 2.71
CA THR A 213 0.87 -11.47 1.67
C THR A 213 0.20 -11.59 0.29
N GLU A 214 -1.13 -11.46 0.23
CA GLU A 214 -1.86 -11.50 -1.04
C GLU A 214 -1.58 -10.28 -1.90
N MET A 215 -1.20 -10.52 -3.15
CA MET A 215 -0.87 -9.47 -4.12
C MET A 215 -1.97 -9.31 -5.16
N ASP A 216 -2.32 -8.06 -5.46
CA ASP A 216 -3.27 -7.71 -6.52
C ASP A 216 -2.84 -8.32 -7.86
N ILE A 217 -3.78 -8.93 -8.58
CA ILE A 217 -3.52 -9.61 -9.86
C ILE A 217 -2.83 -8.72 -10.91
N ARG A 218 -3.10 -7.40 -10.91
CA ARG A 218 -2.45 -6.42 -11.78
C ARG A 218 -1.00 -6.21 -11.37
N LYS A 219 -0.69 -6.20 -10.06
CA LYS A 219 0.69 -6.17 -9.54
C LYS A 219 1.44 -7.43 -9.94
N CYS A 220 0.83 -8.62 -9.79
CA CYS A 220 1.40 -9.89 -10.25
C CYS A 220 1.71 -9.88 -11.75
N ARG A 221 0.80 -9.33 -12.57
CA ARG A 221 1.00 -9.22 -14.02
C ARG A 221 2.15 -8.27 -14.39
N ARG A 222 2.29 -7.15 -13.68
CA ARG A 222 3.39 -6.19 -13.89
C ARG A 222 4.74 -6.81 -13.58
N LEU A 223 4.84 -7.58 -12.49
CA LEU A 223 6.07 -8.28 -12.12
C LEU A 223 6.50 -9.30 -13.20
N LYS A 224 5.53 -10.01 -13.79
CA LYS A 224 5.79 -10.97 -14.88
C LYS A 224 6.10 -10.32 -16.23
N ASN A 225 5.91 -8.99 -16.40
CA ASN A 225 6.20 -8.29 -17.65
C ASN A 225 6.59 -6.81 -17.44
N PRO A 226 7.79 -6.53 -16.90
CA PRO A 226 8.24 -5.17 -16.57
C PRO A 226 8.31 -4.24 -17.79
N GLN A 227 8.57 -4.80 -18.98
CA GLN A 227 8.74 -4.04 -20.21
C GLN A 227 7.46 -3.35 -20.70
N LYS A 228 6.28 -3.85 -20.35
CA LYS A 228 5.00 -3.20 -20.70
C LYS A 228 4.68 -1.98 -19.83
N VAL A 229 5.28 -1.88 -18.64
CA VAL A 229 5.00 -0.81 -17.66
C VAL A 229 5.81 0.46 -17.95
N LYS A 230 6.97 0.32 -18.60
CA LYS A 230 7.81 1.47 -18.99
C LYS A 230 7.21 2.35 -20.10
N LYS A 231 6.09 1.94 -20.72
CA LYS A 231 5.31 2.80 -21.62
C LYS A 231 4.44 3.75 -20.76
N SER A 232 5.06 4.84 -20.31
CA SER A 232 4.40 5.98 -19.67
C SER A 232 3.28 6.57 -20.56
N VAL A 233 2.27 7.19 -19.93
CA VAL A 233 1.14 7.91 -20.56
C VAL A 233 1.58 9.05 -21.49
N TYR A 234 2.83 9.50 -21.42
CA TYR A 234 3.43 10.49 -22.34
C TYR A 234 4.47 9.89 -23.32
N GLY A 235 4.65 8.56 -23.30
CA GLY A 235 5.57 7.86 -24.19
C GLY A 235 4.89 7.58 -25.53
N VAL A 236 5.42 8.18 -26.59
CA VAL A 236 5.03 7.92 -27.98
C VAL A 236 4.85 6.42 -28.23
N THR A 237 3.66 6.03 -28.67
CA THR A 237 3.33 4.67 -29.13
C THR A 237 4.15 4.34 -30.38
N ASP A 238 5.14 3.46 -30.25
CA ASP A 238 5.67 2.70 -31.39
C ASP A 238 4.87 1.39 -31.50
N GLU A 239 4.00 1.33 -32.50
CA GLU A 239 3.32 0.11 -32.99
C GLU A 239 4.22 -0.51 -34.07
N THR A 240 5.26 -1.24 -33.67
CA THR A 240 5.86 -2.26 -34.55
C THR A 240 6.69 -3.25 -33.73
N GLN A 241 6.13 -4.42 -33.45
CA GLN A 241 6.74 -5.73 -33.75
C GLN A 241 6.01 -6.85 -32.99
N SER A 242 5.41 -7.73 -33.80
CA SER A 242 5.10 -9.12 -33.51
C SER A 242 6.35 -9.88 -33.09
N GLN A 243 6.32 -10.58 -31.94
CA GLN A 243 6.98 -11.88 -31.75
C GLN A 243 6.60 -12.56 -30.42
N SER A 244 6.48 -13.89 -30.51
CA SER A 244 6.03 -14.90 -29.54
C SER A 244 6.89 -14.99 -28.26
N PRO A 245 6.38 -15.62 -27.17
CA PRO A 245 7.03 -15.63 -25.88
C PRO A 245 8.06 -16.76 -25.79
N VAL A 246 9.34 -16.44 -25.97
CA VAL A 246 10.43 -17.34 -25.57
C VAL A 246 11.47 -16.54 -24.79
N HIS A 247 11.75 -17.05 -23.60
CA HIS A 247 12.80 -16.72 -22.64
C HIS A 247 14.00 -15.95 -23.22
N ILE A 248 14.25 -14.74 -22.70
CA ILE A 248 15.51 -13.99 -22.91
C ILE A 248 16.09 -13.67 -21.52
N PRO A 249 17.35 -14.06 -21.22
CA PRO A 249 18.02 -13.67 -19.98
C PRO A 249 18.35 -12.17 -19.97
N SER A 250 18.29 -11.58 -18.78
CA SER A 250 18.72 -10.23 -18.37
C SER A 250 19.44 -9.41 -19.47
N GLN A 251 18.76 -8.43 -20.05
CA GLN A 251 19.39 -7.45 -20.93
C GLN A 251 20.23 -6.47 -20.09
N PRO A 252 21.50 -6.24 -20.43
CA PRO A 252 22.32 -5.26 -19.75
C PRO A 252 21.77 -3.84 -19.98
N ILE A 253 22.02 -2.93 -19.04
CA ILE A 253 21.69 -1.50 -19.10
C ILE A 253 21.97 -0.97 -20.52
N ARG A 254 20.88 -0.71 -21.27
CA ARG A 254 20.96 -0.32 -22.68
C ARG A 254 21.66 1.03 -22.75
N LYS A 255 22.86 1.07 -23.34
CA LYS A 255 23.57 2.33 -23.58
C LYS A 255 22.70 3.22 -24.47
N THR A 256 22.43 4.44 -24.04
CA THR A 256 21.63 5.42 -24.76
C THR A 256 22.14 5.54 -26.20
N THR A 257 21.29 5.22 -27.17
CA THR A 257 21.67 5.24 -28.58
C THR A 257 21.51 6.65 -29.17
N LYS A 258 22.13 6.89 -30.33
CA LYS A 258 21.96 8.14 -31.09
C LYS A 258 20.49 8.41 -31.43
N ASP A 259 19.71 7.36 -31.69
CA ASP A 259 18.30 7.48 -32.01
C ASP A 259 17.45 7.80 -30.77
N ASP A 260 17.81 7.28 -29.60
CA ASP A 260 17.18 7.69 -28.33
C ASP A 260 17.39 9.19 -28.06
N ILE A 261 18.59 9.70 -28.32
CA ILE A 261 18.89 11.13 -28.18
C ILE A 261 18.06 11.97 -29.17
N ARG A 262 17.91 11.52 -30.43
CA ARG A 262 17.07 12.20 -31.42
C ARG A 262 15.60 12.23 -31.01
N LYS A 263 15.08 11.11 -30.48
CA LYS A 263 13.73 11.03 -29.93
C LYS A 263 13.56 12.00 -28.74
N GLN A 264 14.55 12.07 -27.86
CA GLN A 264 14.55 13.00 -26.73
C GLN A 264 14.56 14.47 -27.18
N ILE A 265 15.38 14.84 -28.16
CA ILE A 265 15.40 16.20 -28.73
C ILE A 265 14.04 16.55 -29.32
N THR A 266 13.45 15.63 -30.09
CA THR A 266 12.12 15.83 -30.70
C THR A 266 11.05 16.03 -29.62
N PHE A 267 11.07 15.19 -28.58
CA PHE A 267 10.16 15.32 -27.44
C PHE A 267 10.32 16.67 -26.73
N LEU A 268 11.55 17.07 -26.41
CA LEU A 268 11.83 18.33 -25.71
C LEU A 268 11.44 19.55 -26.54
N ASN A 269 11.72 19.57 -27.84
CA ASN A 269 11.27 20.64 -28.74
C ASN A 269 9.74 20.76 -28.72
N ALA A 270 9.02 19.63 -28.81
CA ALA A 270 7.57 19.63 -28.69
C ALA A 270 7.09 20.09 -27.30
N GLN A 271 7.86 19.89 -26.21
CA GLN A 271 7.50 20.41 -24.88
C GLN A 271 7.68 21.93 -24.80
N ILE A 272 8.70 22.50 -25.46
CA ILE A 272 9.00 23.93 -25.48
C ILE A 272 7.88 24.71 -26.21
N ASP A 273 7.35 24.13 -27.28
CA ASP A 273 6.28 24.74 -28.07
C ASP A 273 4.92 24.77 -27.34
N ARG A 274 4.79 24.10 -26.19
CA ARG A 274 3.55 24.12 -25.40
C ARG A 274 3.37 25.46 -24.71
N HIS A 275 2.26 26.13 -25.02
CA HIS A 275 1.87 27.35 -24.35
C HIS A 275 1.57 27.08 -22.86
N CYS A 276 2.47 27.52 -21.99
CA CYS A 276 2.32 27.40 -20.54
C CYS A 276 1.81 28.72 -19.96
N LEU A 277 0.88 28.64 -19.01
CA LEU A 277 0.44 29.79 -18.22
C LEU A 277 1.36 30.02 -17.02
N LYS A 278 1.44 31.27 -16.55
CA LYS A 278 2.14 31.59 -15.29
C LYS A 278 1.43 30.89 -14.13
N MET A 279 2.19 30.34 -13.18
CA MET A 279 1.62 29.62 -12.03
C MET A 279 0.65 30.50 -11.21
N SER A 280 0.93 31.80 -11.08
CA SER A 280 0.01 32.74 -10.42
C SER A 280 -1.36 32.80 -11.12
N LYS A 281 -1.38 32.81 -12.47
CA LYS A 281 -2.62 32.83 -13.24
C LYS A 281 -3.37 31.50 -13.16
N VAL A 282 -2.66 30.38 -13.14
CA VAL A 282 -3.27 29.06 -12.91
C VAL A 282 -3.88 28.99 -11.52
N ALA A 283 -3.17 29.42 -10.48
CA ALA A 283 -3.66 29.42 -9.10
C ALA A 283 -4.88 30.34 -8.93
N GLU A 284 -4.79 31.60 -9.41
CA GLU A 284 -5.93 32.54 -9.41
C GLU A 284 -7.16 31.93 -10.09
N SER A 285 -6.98 31.29 -11.26
CA SER A 285 -8.09 30.66 -11.98
C SER A 285 -8.70 29.49 -11.21
N LEU A 286 -7.89 28.64 -10.57
CA LEU A 286 -8.39 27.49 -9.82
C LEU A 286 -9.10 27.91 -8.54
N ILE A 287 -8.58 28.92 -7.85
CA ILE A 287 -9.21 29.51 -6.66
C ILE A 287 -10.56 30.12 -7.06
N ALA A 288 -10.59 30.99 -8.06
CA ALA A 288 -11.83 31.63 -8.51
C ALA A 288 -12.88 30.60 -8.96
N TYR A 289 -12.47 29.55 -9.67
CA TYR A 289 -13.37 28.45 -10.03
C TYR A 289 -13.92 27.76 -8.77
N THR A 290 -13.07 27.46 -7.78
CA THR A 290 -13.50 26.78 -6.56
C THR A 290 -14.46 27.67 -5.75
N GLU A 291 -14.14 28.94 -5.54
CA GLU A 291 -14.99 29.91 -4.84
C GLU A 291 -16.35 30.08 -5.51
N GLN A 292 -16.39 30.02 -6.83
CA GLN A 292 -17.61 30.14 -7.61
C GLN A 292 -18.56 28.94 -7.42
N TYR A 293 -18.02 27.74 -7.20
CA TYR A 293 -18.81 26.51 -7.07
C TYR A 293 -18.96 26.02 -5.62
N VAL A 294 -18.35 26.70 -4.64
CA VAL A 294 -18.38 26.27 -3.23
C VAL A 294 -19.80 26.18 -2.68
N GLU A 295 -20.68 27.11 -3.05
CA GLU A 295 -22.10 27.12 -2.64
C GLU A 295 -22.91 25.94 -3.21
N TYR A 296 -22.38 25.27 -4.23
CA TYR A 296 -23.00 24.11 -4.88
C TYR A 296 -22.34 22.78 -4.47
N ASP A 297 -21.34 22.80 -3.58
CA ASP A 297 -20.67 21.59 -3.08
C ASP A 297 -21.35 21.09 -1.79
N PRO A 298 -22.09 19.96 -1.82
CA PRO A 298 -22.81 19.45 -0.66
C PRO A 298 -21.92 18.97 0.49
N PHE A 299 -20.60 18.85 0.29
CA PHE A 299 -19.65 18.53 1.35
C PHE A 299 -19.18 19.77 2.11
N ILE A 300 -19.28 20.96 1.51
CA ILE A 300 -18.82 22.23 2.10
C ILE A 300 -20.02 23.05 2.55
N THR A 301 -20.96 23.31 1.64
CA THR A 301 -22.19 24.06 1.92
C THR A 301 -23.37 23.09 2.06
N PRO A 302 -24.18 23.18 3.14
CA PRO A 302 -25.34 22.32 3.30
C PRO A 302 -26.31 22.45 2.12
N ALA A 303 -26.66 21.32 1.50
CA ALA A 303 -27.64 21.30 0.42
C ALA A 303 -29.06 21.63 0.95
N GLU A 304 -29.80 22.48 0.23
CA GLU A 304 -31.17 22.85 0.56
C GLU A 304 -32.19 22.09 -0.33
N PRO A 305 -33.24 21.46 0.24
CA PRO A 305 -33.68 21.54 1.63
C PRO A 305 -32.88 20.70 2.62
N SER A 306 -32.32 19.57 2.18
CA SER A 306 -31.39 18.74 2.97
C SER A 306 -30.60 17.80 2.08
N ASN A 307 -29.47 17.28 2.57
CA ASN A 307 -28.69 16.26 1.87
C ASN A 307 -29.37 14.88 2.00
N PRO A 308 -29.86 14.25 0.90
CA PRO A 308 -30.61 13.00 0.95
C PRO A 308 -29.85 11.83 1.59
N TRP A 309 -28.52 11.84 1.53
CA TRP A 309 -27.67 10.80 2.14
C TRP A 309 -27.60 10.88 3.67
N ILE A 310 -28.03 11.99 4.27
CA ILE A 310 -27.99 12.24 5.71
C ILE A 310 -29.41 12.23 6.30
N SER A 311 -30.37 12.82 5.60
CA SER A 311 -31.75 13.00 6.07
C SER A 311 -32.71 11.90 5.65
N ASP A 312 -32.30 11.01 4.74
CA ASP A 312 -33.17 10.04 4.03
C ASP A 312 -34.36 10.72 3.31
N ASP A 313 -34.24 12.02 2.99
CA ASP A 313 -35.23 12.82 2.29
C ASP A 313 -34.81 13.10 0.84
N ILE A 314 -35.56 12.55 -0.12
CA ILE A 314 -35.27 12.68 -1.55
C ILE A 314 -35.78 14.00 -2.17
N THR A 315 -36.39 14.89 -1.38
CA THR A 315 -37.00 16.13 -1.89
C THR A 315 -36.01 16.99 -2.68
N LEU A 316 -34.72 17.02 -2.29
CA LEU A 316 -33.67 17.71 -3.07
C LEU A 316 -33.56 17.15 -4.50
N TRP A 317 -33.49 15.83 -4.65
CA TRP A 317 -33.39 15.20 -5.97
C TRP A 317 -34.65 15.40 -6.80
N ASP A 318 -35.82 15.41 -6.18
CA ASP A 318 -37.08 15.71 -6.86
C ASP A 318 -37.13 17.17 -7.34
N ILE A 319 -36.64 18.11 -6.54
CA ILE A 319 -36.51 19.53 -6.91
C ILE A 319 -35.53 19.69 -8.08
N GLU A 320 -34.35 19.06 -8.00
CA GLU A 320 -33.38 19.04 -9.09
C GLU A 320 -33.93 18.33 -10.33
N MET A 321 -34.81 17.34 -10.20
CA MET A 321 -35.41 16.70 -11.37
C MET A 321 -36.52 17.56 -12.02
N SER A 322 -37.06 18.54 -11.30
CA SER A 322 -38.17 19.39 -11.78
C SER A 322 -37.69 20.55 -12.69
N PHE A 323 -38.19 20.54 -13.93
CA PHE A 323 -37.73 21.36 -15.05
C PHE A 323 -37.75 22.90 -14.82
N ASP A 324 -38.66 23.41 -13.99
CA ASP A 324 -38.88 24.84 -13.79
C ASP A 324 -37.91 25.51 -12.79
N LEU A 325 -37.36 24.74 -11.84
CA LEU A 325 -36.35 25.21 -10.87
C LEU A 325 -34.93 24.86 -11.31
N TYR A 326 -34.77 23.82 -12.13
CA TYR A 326 -33.50 23.46 -12.76
C TYR A 326 -32.92 24.61 -13.58
N MET A 327 -33.77 25.34 -14.30
CA MET A 327 -33.35 26.47 -15.12
C MET A 327 -32.83 27.66 -14.31
N ALA A 328 -33.28 27.87 -13.06
CA ALA A 328 -32.80 29.00 -12.23
C ALA A 328 -31.40 28.74 -11.65
N SER A 329 -31.18 27.52 -11.12
CA SER A 329 -29.87 27.08 -10.62
C SER A 329 -28.87 26.91 -11.76
N LEU A 330 -29.26 26.26 -12.88
CA LEU A 330 -28.44 26.23 -14.09
C LEU A 330 -28.24 27.64 -14.64
N CYS A 331 -29.22 28.54 -14.73
CA CYS A 331 -28.96 29.88 -15.29
C CYS A 331 -27.87 30.63 -14.53
N LEU A 332 -27.81 30.53 -13.20
CA LEU A 332 -26.68 31.07 -12.42
C LEU A 332 -25.38 30.32 -12.74
N GLN A 333 -25.40 28.99 -12.77
CA GLN A 333 -24.24 28.16 -13.10
C GLN A 333 -23.72 28.35 -14.53
N TRP A 334 -24.59 28.73 -15.47
CA TRP A 334 -24.30 28.96 -16.89
C TRP A 334 -23.94 30.41 -17.19
N GLN A 335 -24.39 31.39 -16.39
CA GLN A 335 -23.87 32.77 -16.43
C GLN A 335 -22.39 32.85 -16.08
N LEU A 336 -21.94 31.90 -15.27
CA LEU A 336 -20.58 31.72 -14.84
C LEU A 336 -19.66 31.08 -15.92
N ALA A 337 -20.19 30.71 -17.08
CA ALA A 337 -19.46 30.29 -18.28
C ALA A 337 -19.80 31.20 -19.48
N PRO A 338 -19.19 32.40 -19.59
CA PRO A 338 -19.62 33.43 -20.55
C PRO A 338 -19.61 33.00 -22.02
N LEU A 339 -18.77 32.04 -22.39
CA LEU A 339 -18.63 31.59 -23.78
C LEU A 339 -19.77 30.66 -24.24
N LEU A 340 -20.48 29.99 -23.33
CA LEU A 340 -21.62 29.14 -23.66
C LEU A 340 -22.94 29.92 -23.64
N SER A 341 -23.06 30.96 -22.81
CA SER A 341 -24.31 31.72 -22.69
C SER A 341 -24.63 32.56 -23.94
N VAL A 342 -23.61 33.13 -24.60
CA VAL A 342 -23.81 34.01 -25.78
C VAL A 342 -24.31 33.23 -27.00
N SER A 343 -23.87 31.97 -27.17
CA SER A 343 -24.31 31.14 -28.30
C SER A 343 -25.73 30.59 -28.13
N TRP A 344 -26.18 30.36 -26.89
CA TRP A 344 -27.51 29.84 -26.60
C TRP A 344 -28.58 30.94 -26.50
N LEU A 345 -28.25 32.12 -25.96
CA LEU A 345 -29.13 33.30 -26.02
C LEU A 345 -29.46 33.69 -27.46
N TRP A 346 -28.52 33.52 -28.39
CA TRP A 346 -28.74 33.74 -29.83
C TRP A 346 -29.65 32.69 -30.49
N LEU A 347 -29.69 31.46 -29.98
CA LEU A 347 -30.54 30.36 -30.48
C LEU A 347 -31.99 30.50 -29.99
N LEU A 348 -32.21 31.08 -28.81
CA LEU A 348 -33.54 31.37 -28.26
C LEU A 348 -34.24 32.57 -28.93
N GLU A 349 -33.50 33.53 -29.49
CA GLU A 349 -34.08 34.72 -30.15
C GLU A 349 -34.60 34.48 -31.59
N GLY A 350 -34.55 33.24 -32.11
CA GLY A 350 -35.26 32.87 -33.34
C GLY A 350 -34.87 33.66 -34.60
N LYS A 351 -33.67 34.23 -34.67
CA LYS A 351 -33.18 34.93 -35.87
C LYS A 351 -32.39 33.99 -36.76
N THR A 352 -32.95 33.74 -37.93
CA THR A 352 -32.35 32.98 -39.05
C THR A 352 -30.95 33.52 -39.40
N LEU A 353 -29.96 32.62 -39.42
CA LEU A 353 -28.59 32.86 -39.89
C LEU A 353 -28.59 33.45 -41.32
N LEU A 354 -27.99 34.64 -41.49
CA LEU A 354 -27.55 35.14 -42.80
C LEU A 354 -26.26 34.41 -43.25
N PRO A 355 -26.04 34.15 -44.55
CA PRO A 355 -25.06 33.17 -45.05
C PRO A 355 -23.58 33.54 -44.97
N GLN A 356 -23.16 34.50 -44.13
CA GLN A 356 -21.76 34.97 -44.11
C GLN A 356 -20.85 34.31 -43.07
N LEU A 357 -21.36 33.42 -42.21
CA LEU A 357 -20.56 32.75 -41.17
C LEU A 357 -19.95 31.40 -41.60
N VAL A 358 -20.14 30.97 -42.85
CA VAL A 358 -19.54 29.73 -43.38
C VAL A 358 -18.08 29.94 -43.84
N SER A 359 -17.61 31.18 -44.01
CA SER A 359 -16.23 31.44 -44.48
C SER A 359 -15.17 31.43 -43.37
N PHE A 360 -15.54 31.41 -42.09
CA PHE A 360 -14.57 31.51 -40.99
C PHE A 360 -14.10 30.15 -40.41
N ILE A 361 -14.79 29.04 -40.75
CA ILE A 361 -14.46 27.70 -40.22
C ILE A 361 -13.69 26.82 -41.23
N SER A 362 -13.70 27.15 -42.52
CA SER A 362 -12.88 26.45 -43.52
C SER A 362 -11.61 27.23 -43.83
N GLY A 363 -10.66 27.22 -42.89
CA GLY A 363 -9.28 27.63 -43.16
C GLY A 363 -8.58 26.67 -44.13
N ARG A 364 -8.90 26.79 -45.44
CA ARG A 364 -8.04 26.33 -46.53
C ARG A 364 -7.24 27.52 -47.02
N SER A 365 -5.98 27.59 -46.61
CA SER A 365 -4.96 28.41 -47.27
C SER A 365 -4.60 27.79 -48.62
N ASN A 366 -5.12 28.35 -49.72
CA ASN A 366 -4.49 28.21 -51.02
C ASN A 366 -3.58 29.43 -51.22
N THR A 367 -2.27 29.21 -51.23
CA THR A 367 -1.28 30.16 -51.75
C THR A 367 -0.92 29.77 -53.17
N SER A 368 -1.09 30.71 -54.11
CA SER A 368 -0.37 30.75 -55.38
C SER A 368 1.09 31.15 -55.16
#